data_AF-A0A918BK28-F1
#
_entry.id   AF-A0A918BK28-F1
#
_cell.length_a   1.000
_cell.length_b   1.000
_cell.length_c   1.000
_cell.angle_alpha   90.00
_cell.angle_beta   90.00
_cell.angle_gamma   90.00
#
_symmetry.space_group_name_H-M   'P 1'
#
loop_
_entity.id
_entity.type
_entity.pdbx_description
1 polymer ?
#
loop_
_entity_poly.entity_id
_entity_poly.type
_entity_poly.pdbx_seq_one_letter_code
_entity_poly.pdbx_strand_id
1 'polypeptide(L)' 'MTNIDMLAPRKALLVAGADAHSRYYSEDVRAMAPDTVDLVIVPGADHVDLYDRKDLIPFDRLDEFFTENLARP' A
#
# COMPACT_ATOMS: atom_id res chain seq x y z
N MET A 1 6.28 -15.38 1.20
CA MET A 1 6.40 -14.45 0.06
C MET A 1 7.79 -14.55 -0.53
N THR A 2 7.95 -14.50 -1.85
CA THR A 2 9.25 -14.61 -2.55
C THR A 2 9.65 -13.25 -3.16
N ASN A 3 10.95 -13.00 -3.31
CA ASN A 3 11.54 -11.86 -4.02
C ASN A 3 11.27 -10.45 -3.45
N ILE A 4 10.89 -10.33 -2.16
CA ILE A 4 10.65 -9.03 -1.52
C ILE A 4 11.91 -8.16 -1.49
N ASP A 5 13.07 -8.80 -1.39
CA ASP A 5 14.40 -8.18 -1.46
C ASP A 5 14.65 -7.43 -2.77
N MET A 6 13.99 -7.82 -3.88
CA MET A 6 14.13 -7.15 -5.17
C MET A 6 13.46 -5.77 -5.23
N LEU A 7 12.66 -5.38 -4.22
CA LEU A 7 12.02 -4.07 -4.19
C LEU A 7 13.07 -2.96 -4.01
N ALA A 8 14.05 -3.16 -3.11
CA ALA A 8 15.07 -2.18 -2.82
C ALA A 8 15.91 -1.83 -4.08
N PRO A 9 16.29 -0.55 -4.27
CA PRO A 9 16.02 0.61 -3.42
C PRO A 9 14.69 1.32 -3.71
N ARG A 10 13.83 0.78 -4.57
CA ARG A 10 12.58 1.43 -4.99
C ARG A 10 11.56 1.37 -3.86
N LYS A 11 10.94 2.50 -3.55
CA LYS A 11 9.84 2.54 -2.59
C LYS A 11 8.60 1.87 -3.15
N ALA A 12 7.82 1.24 -2.28
CA ALA A 12 6.50 0.72 -2.58
C ALA A 12 5.50 1.18 -1.52
N LEU A 13 4.25 1.38 -1.92
CA LEU A 13 3.14 1.69 -1.03
C LEU A 13 2.06 0.62 -1.22
N LEU A 14 1.70 -0.06 -0.13
CA LEU A 14 0.56 -0.96 -0.07
C LEU A 14 -0.64 -0.25 0.55
N VAL A 15 -1.84 -0.62 0.11
CA VAL A 15 -3.10 -0.11 0.65
C VAL A 15 -4.01 -1.29 0.92
N ALA A 16 -4.54 -1.38 2.14
CA ALA A 16 -5.48 -2.43 2.53
C ALA A 16 -6.63 -1.86 3.36
N GLY A 17 -7.81 -2.44 3.20
CA GLY A 17 -8.94 -2.15 4.08
C GLY A 17 -8.71 -2.72 5.49
N ALA A 18 -9.14 -2.00 6.52
CA ALA A 18 -9.00 -2.42 7.92
C ALA A 18 -9.76 -3.73 8.21
N ASP A 19 -10.89 -3.93 7.54
CA ASP A 19 -11.80 -5.07 7.72
C ASP A 19 -11.60 -6.16 6.66
N ALA A 20 -10.64 -5.96 5.74
CA ALA A 20 -10.36 -6.88 4.66
C ALA A 20 -9.77 -8.20 5.17
N HIS A 21 -10.38 -9.34 4.80
CA HIS A 21 -9.79 -10.66 5.06
C HIS A 21 -8.37 -10.79 4.48
N SER A 22 -8.09 -10.09 3.37
CA SER A 22 -6.78 -10.10 2.72
C SER A 22 -5.74 -9.18 3.36
N ARG A 23 -6.07 -8.44 4.43
CA ARG A 23 -5.18 -7.42 5.04
C ARG A 23 -3.83 -7.99 5.45
N TYR A 24 -3.81 -9.21 6.00
CA TYR A 24 -2.60 -9.87 6.48
C TYR A 24 -1.54 -10.02 5.38
N TYR A 25 -1.93 -10.18 4.11
CA TYR A 25 -0.97 -10.22 3.01
C TYR A 25 -0.17 -8.91 2.89
N SER A 26 -0.78 -7.76 3.18
CA SER A 26 -0.06 -6.49 3.12
C SER A 26 0.78 -6.25 4.38
N GLU A 27 0.30 -6.69 5.54
CA GLU A 27 1.03 -6.63 6.81
C GLU A 27 2.30 -7.50 6.78
N ASP A 28 2.21 -8.71 6.23
CA ASP A 28 3.34 -9.62 6.07
C ASP A 28 4.44 -9.01 5.18
N VAL A 29 4.08 -8.38 4.04
CA VAL A 29 5.06 -7.71 3.18
C VAL A 29 5.71 -6.52 3.90
N ARG A 30 4.91 -5.69 4.60
CA ARG A 30 5.43 -4.55 5.38
C ARG A 30 6.40 -5.02 6.47
N ALA A 31 6.09 -6.11 7.17
CA ALA A 31 6.96 -6.68 8.19
C ALA A 31 8.30 -7.20 7.61
N MET A 32 8.28 -7.72 6.39
CA MET A 32 9.48 -8.23 5.70
C MET A 32 10.36 -7.13 5.09
N ALA A 33 9.81 -5.95 4.76
CA ALA A 33 10.56 -4.85 4.14
C ALA A 33 10.16 -3.46 4.68
N PRO A 34 10.29 -3.21 6.00
CA PRO A 34 9.78 -1.99 6.64
C PRO A 34 10.43 -0.71 6.13
N ASP A 35 11.67 -0.76 5.64
CA ASP A 35 12.38 0.41 5.12
C ASP A 35 12.00 0.78 3.69
N THR A 36 11.39 -0.16 2.94
CA THR A 36 11.13 -0.02 1.50
C THR A 36 9.65 0.04 1.18
N VAL A 37 8.82 -0.65 1.96
CA VAL A 37 7.39 -0.82 1.69
C VAL A 37 6.59 -0.14 2.78
N ASP A 38 5.88 0.94 2.48
CA ASP A 38 4.88 1.55 3.37
C ASP A 38 3.50 0.88 3.25
N LEU A 39 2.68 1.00 4.29
CA LEU A 39 1.34 0.40 4.35
C LEU A 39 0.32 1.41 4.88
N VAL A 40 -0.74 1.65 4.11
CA VAL A 40 -1.92 2.41 4.50
C VAL A 40 -3.04 1.44 4.84
N ILE A 41 -3.60 1.59 6.04
CA ILE A 41 -4.81 0.87 6.47
C ILE A 41 -5.99 1.83 6.40
N VAL A 42 -6.99 1.51 5.58
CA VAL A 42 -8.20 2.32 5.37
C VAL A 42 -9.28 1.88 6.36
N PRO A 43 -9.66 2.71 7.36
CA PRO A 43 -10.69 2.35 8.33
C PRO A 43 -12.05 2.10 7.67
N GLY A 44 -12.75 1.04 8.08
CA GLY A 44 -14.11 0.75 7.61
C GLY A 44 -14.21 0.23 6.17
N ALA A 45 -13.10 -0.15 5.55
CA ALA A 45 -13.06 -0.74 4.21
C ALA A 45 -12.75 -2.24 4.28
N ASP A 46 -13.49 -3.04 3.51
CA ASP A 46 -13.20 -4.44 3.17
C ASP A 46 -12.37 -4.51 1.86
N HIS A 47 -12.08 -5.71 1.37
CA HIS A 47 -11.25 -5.98 0.20
C HIS A 47 -11.81 -5.34 -1.09
N VAL A 48 -13.11 -5.54 -1.35
CA VAL A 48 -13.75 -5.09 -2.58
C VAL A 48 -14.14 -3.61 -2.54
N ASP A 49 -14.27 -3.01 -1.37
CA ASP A 49 -14.56 -1.58 -1.23
C ASP A 49 -13.50 -0.72 -1.94
N LEU A 50 -12.23 -1.13 -1.88
CA LEU A 50 -11.13 -0.42 -2.54
C LEU A 50 -11.08 -0.62 -4.07
N TYR A 51 -12.04 -1.33 -4.67
CA TYR A 51 -12.11 -1.51 -6.13
C TYR A 51 -12.84 -0.34 -6.80
N ASP A 52 -13.90 0.17 -6.18
CA ASP A 52 -14.80 1.14 -6.81
C ASP A 52 -15.33 2.25 -5.88
N ARG A 53 -15.24 2.10 -4.54
CA ARG A 53 -15.69 3.13 -3.60
C ARG A 53 -14.67 4.25 -3.48
N LYS A 54 -14.85 5.26 -4.33
CA LYS A 54 -13.98 6.44 -4.41
C LYS A 54 -13.87 7.24 -3.11
N ASP A 55 -14.87 7.13 -2.23
CA ASP A 55 -14.87 7.73 -0.89
C ASP A 55 -13.94 7.00 0.10
N LEU A 56 -13.55 5.76 -0.19
CA LEU A 56 -12.64 4.96 0.63
C LEU A 56 -11.25 4.81 0.03
N ILE A 57 -11.12 4.83 -1.30
CA ILE A 57 -9.82 4.74 -1.96
C ILE A 57 -8.98 5.98 -1.62
N PRO A 58 -7.78 5.84 -1.02
CA PRO A 58 -6.97 6.97 -0.56
C PRO A 58 -6.17 7.59 -1.72
N PHE A 59 -6.87 8.15 -2.72
CA PHE A 59 -6.26 8.73 -3.92
C PHE A 59 -5.22 9.80 -3.60
N ASP A 60 -5.49 10.67 -2.62
CA ASP A 60 -4.54 11.73 -2.22
C ASP A 60 -3.20 11.14 -1.74
N ARG A 61 -3.24 10.02 -1.00
CA ARG A 61 -2.01 9.36 -0.52
C ARG A 61 -1.26 8.65 -1.66
N LEU A 62 -1.98 8.12 -2.66
CA LEU A 62 -1.36 7.56 -3.86
C LEU A 62 -0.69 8.67 -4.69
N ASP A 63 -1.37 9.81 -4.85
CA ASP A 63 -0.86 10.97 -5.59
C ASP A 63 0.39 11.56 -4.92
N GLU A 64 0.37 11.74 -3.60
CA GLU A 64 1.53 12.17 -2.81
C GLU A 64 2.70 11.20 -3.01
N PHE A 65 2.48 9.90 -2.82
CA PHE A 65 3.53 8.89 -2.97
C PHE A 65 4.17 8.90 -4.36
N PHE A 66 3.37 8.94 -5.43
CA PHE A 66 3.92 8.96 -6.78
C PHE A 66 4.57 10.30 -7.13
N THR A 67 4.02 11.42 -6.66
CA THR A 67 4.64 12.74 -6.85
C THR A 67 6.04 12.79 -6.25
N GLU A 68 6.20 12.29 -5.02
CA GLU A 68 7.50 12.25 -4.33
C GLU A 68 8.49 11.29 -5.00
N ASN A 69 8.04 10.12 -5.45
CA ASN A 69 8.92 9.03 -5.86
C ASN A 69 9.13 8.92 -7.38
N LEU A 70 8.34 9.62 -8.19
CA LEU A 70 8.47 9.66 -9.66
C LEU A 70 8.81 11.06 -10.22
N ALA A 71 8.94 12.07 -9.35
CA ALA A 71 9.52 13.35 -9.77
C ALA A 71 10.87 13.08 -10.45
N ARG A 72 10.99 13.49 -11.72
CA ARG A 72 12.29 13.48 -12.39
C ARG A 72 13.21 14.46 -11.65
N PRO A 73 14.51 14.14 -11.50
CA PRO A 73 15.47 15.12 -11.00
C PRO A 73 15.51 16.37 -11.89
#